data_AF-A0AAE0HC11-F1
#
_entry.id   AF-A0AAE0HC11-F1
#
_cell.length_a   1.000
_cell.length_b   1.000
_cell.length_c   1.000
_cell.angle_alpha   90.00
_cell.angle_beta   90.00
_cell.angle_gamma   90.00
#
_symmetry.space_group_name_H-M   'P 1'
#
loop_
_entity.id
_entity.type
_entity.pdbx_description
1 polymer ?
#
loop_
_entity_poly.entity_id
_entity_poly.type
_entity_poly.pdbx_seq_one_letter_code
_entity_poly.pdbx_strand_id
1 'polypeptide(L)'
;MRHAALSALVGLLAVTGLAAKSPKRGLAAVSNKDWPEDDAIWVREGSPISWYYNFHWNVSDTYATLAQDRIEFVPMLWGGGVNDTDFLRNMTAMIEPAEGSGPSARNITHVMGFNLPDQPFEHGGSQMKPADAARAWVRNLVPLREKFGVKLGLPVVGDPRGGWIDPFLKNCSALNKDKDCEFDFVPFHALGHFGVLKDRVGSFSSAFPGVPLWVVEYGYNDQNLSTTQEYFNQSLSFLEDNKDVARYSWFGSFRSTVSNVGPNMAMLDPWGNLTDIGSWYLGGNATGNAAMPNDTPRTNACSAEHPCTGGGENAEVSVSAGGLGLWAGAGAALLFLL
;
A
#
# COMPACT_ATOMS: atom_id res chain seq x y z
N MET A 1 -9.32 -9.79 71.22
CA MET A 1 -8.34 -9.65 70.13
C MET A 1 -9.05 -9.93 68.82
N ARG A 2 -9.35 -8.88 68.04
CA ARG A 2 -10.02 -8.99 66.73
C ARG A 2 -8.94 -8.89 65.65
N HIS A 3 -8.76 -9.94 64.86
CA HIS A 3 -7.85 -9.92 63.71
C HIS A 3 -8.62 -9.38 62.50
N ALA A 4 -8.16 -8.24 61.96
CA ALA A 4 -8.62 -7.69 60.69
C ALA A 4 -7.86 -8.36 59.55
N ALA A 5 -8.57 -8.91 58.58
CA ALA A 5 -7.99 -9.43 57.35
C ALA A 5 -7.74 -8.26 56.38
N LEU A 6 -6.49 -8.08 55.98
CA LEU A 6 -6.09 -7.15 54.92
C LEU A 6 -6.38 -7.81 53.57
N SER A 7 -7.38 -7.32 52.83
CA SER A 7 -7.54 -7.62 51.41
C SER A 7 -6.53 -6.81 50.60
N ALA A 8 -5.57 -7.49 49.98
CA ALA A 8 -4.69 -6.88 49.00
C ALA A 8 -5.40 -6.79 47.65
N LEU A 9 -5.73 -5.58 47.22
CA LEU A 9 -6.23 -5.30 45.88
C LEU A 9 -5.03 -5.36 44.91
N VAL A 10 -4.93 -6.42 44.11
CA VAL A 10 -3.98 -6.48 42.99
C VAL A 10 -4.57 -5.66 41.85
N GLY A 11 -4.06 -4.45 41.65
CA GLY A 11 -4.39 -3.64 40.49
C GLY A 11 -3.74 -4.25 39.24
N LEU A 12 -4.55 -4.74 38.30
CA LEU A 12 -4.10 -4.97 36.93
C LEU A 12 -3.77 -3.63 36.29
N LEU A 13 -2.48 -3.31 36.16
CA LEU A 13 -2.02 -2.28 35.24
C LEU A 13 -2.26 -2.81 33.81
N ALA A 14 -3.29 -2.28 33.15
CA ALA A 14 -3.42 -2.40 31.71
C ALA A 14 -2.25 -1.61 31.10
N VAL A 15 -1.22 -2.33 30.66
CA VAL A 15 -0.17 -1.76 29.82
C VAL A 15 -0.82 -1.46 28.47
N THR A 16 -1.25 -0.23 28.26
CA THR A 16 -1.50 0.29 26.92
C THR A 16 -0.14 0.42 26.25
N GLY A 17 0.36 -0.69 25.70
CA GLY A 17 1.53 -0.67 24.85
C GLY A 17 1.18 0.11 23.60
N LEU A 18 1.60 1.37 23.51
CA LEU A 18 1.76 2.04 22.23
C LEU A 18 2.60 1.09 21.38
N ALA A 19 2.02 0.52 20.32
CA ALA A 19 2.75 -0.31 19.40
C ALA A 19 3.96 0.51 18.91
N ALA A 20 5.16 -0.01 19.15
CA ALA A 20 6.37 0.69 18.71
C ALA A 20 6.28 0.92 17.19
N LYS A 21 6.58 2.14 16.75
CA LYS A 21 6.61 2.50 15.33
C LYS A 21 7.55 1.54 14.61
N SER A 22 7.00 0.63 13.79
CA SER A 22 7.81 -0.28 13.01
C SER A 22 8.35 0.49 11.80
N PRO A 23 9.68 0.54 11.58
CA PRO A 23 10.26 1.17 10.41
C PRO A 23 9.92 0.43 9.12
N LYS A 24 9.39 -0.81 9.21
CA LYS A 24 8.97 -1.62 8.05
C LYS A 24 7.53 -1.32 7.61
N ARG A 25 6.66 -0.99 8.56
CA ARG A 25 5.21 -0.86 8.33
C ARG A 25 4.87 0.43 7.58
N GLY A 26 4.30 0.27 6.39
CA GLY A 26 3.85 1.38 5.57
C GLY A 26 2.36 1.34 5.22
N LEU A 27 1.98 2.21 4.29
CA LEU A 27 0.61 2.34 3.82
C LEU A 27 0.57 2.46 2.29
N ALA A 28 -0.15 1.54 1.64
CA ALA A 28 -0.61 1.70 0.27
C ALA A 28 -1.85 2.59 0.29
N ALA A 29 -1.69 3.91 0.29
CA ALA A 29 -2.75 4.88 0.52
C ALA A 29 -3.66 5.02 -0.70
N VAL A 30 -4.82 4.38 -0.62
CA VAL A 30 -5.92 4.51 -1.58
C VAL A 30 -6.90 5.57 -1.09
N SER A 31 -6.62 6.83 -1.39
CA SER A 31 -7.50 7.95 -1.02
C SER A 31 -8.87 7.82 -1.70
N ASN A 32 -9.93 8.08 -0.94
CA ASN A 32 -11.30 8.14 -1.48
C ASN A 32 -11.75 9.59 -1.62
N LYS A 33 -12.24 9.97 -2.81
CA LYS A 33 -12.75 11.33 -3.09
C LYS A 33 -14.08 11.61 -2.40
N ASP A 34 -14.87 10.57 -2.14
CA ASP A 34 -16.18 10.69 -1.50
C ASP A 34 -16.05 10.88 0.02
N TRP A 35 -14.94 10.42 0.60
CA TRP A 35 -14.67 10.45 2.05
C TRP A 35 -13.19 10.81 2.34
N PRO A 36 -12.70 11.99 1.90
CA PRO A 36 -11.30 12.37 2.04
C PRO A 36 -10.84 12.48 3.51
N GLU A 37 -11.77 12.66 4.45
CA GLU A 37 -11.49 12.70 5.89
C GLU A 37 -11.00 11.36 6.46
N ASP A 38 -11.28 10.23 5.80
CA ASP A 38 -10.82 8.91 6.22
C ASP A 38 -9.29 8.84 6.23
N ASP A 39 -8.61 9.59 5.35
CA ASP A 39 -7.15 9.61 5.24
C ASP A 39 -6.48 10.09 6.54
N ALA A 40 -7.18 10.91 7.34
CA ALA A 40 -6.64 11.40 8.60
C ALA A 40 -6.46 10.27 9.64
N ILE A 41 -7.17 9.14 9.51
CA ILE A 41 -7.10 7.99 10.43
C ILE A 41 -5.69 7.41 10.47
N TRP A 42 -5.02 7.35 9.32
CA TRP A 42 -3.75 6.64 9.16
C TRP A 42 -2.57 7.30 9.87
N VAL A 43 -2.67 8.61 10.13
CA VAL A 43 -1.59 9.44 10.66
C VAL A 43 -1.90 10.04 12.03
N ARG A 44 -2.94 9.55 12.72
CA ARG A 44 -3.26 9.97 14.10
C ARG A 44 -2.06 9.75 15.04
N GLU A 45 -2.04 10.50 16.13
CA GLU A 45 -1.01 10.35 17.15
C GLU A 45 -0.94 8.89 17.63
N GLY A 46 0.28 8.35 17.73
CA GLY A 46 0.52 6.95 18.06
C GLY A 46 0.45 5.96 16.89
N SER A 47 0.17 6.41 15.66
CA SER A 47 0.18 5.53 14.48
C SER A 47 1.56 4.88 14.27
N PRO A 48 1.64 3.55 14.05
CA PRO A 48 2.88 2.83 13.80
C PRO A 48 3.37 2.94 12.35
N ILE A 49 2.61 3.59 11.46
CA ILE A 49 2.97 3.75 10.05
C ILE A 49 4.17 4.69 9.92
N SER A 50 5.21 4.25 9.22
CA SER A 50 6.47 5.00 9.06
C SER A 50 6.68 5.56 7.65
N TRP A 51 6.01 5.00 6.64
CA TRP A 51 6.09 5.43 5.25
C TRP A 51 4.77 5.17 4.52
N TYR A 52 4.53 5.83 3.41
CA TYR A 52 3.39 5.56 2.54
C TYR A 52 3.72 5.87 1.09
N TYR A 53 2.91 5.31 0.20
CA TYR A 53 2.80 5.70 -1.19
C TYR A 53 1.33 5.76 -1.56
N ASN A 54 0.99 6.50 -2.61
CA ASN A 54 -0.39 6.72 -3.04
C ASN A 54 -0.57 6.49 -4.55
N PHE A 55 0.29 5.66 -5.16
CA PHE A 55 0.32 5.38 -6.61
C PHE A 55 0.62 6.58 -7.50
N HIS A 56 0.96 7.74 -6.92
CA HIS A 56 1.18 8.97 -7.65
C HIS A 56 2.56 9.59 -7.35
N TRP A 57 2.90 10.63 -8.11
CA TRP A 57 4.11 11.41 -7.88
C TRP A 57 3.92 12.47 -6.79
N ASN A 58 2.69 12.95 -6.59
CA ASN A 58 2.39 14.04 -5.67
C ASN A 58 1.98 13.53 -4.30
N VAL A 59 2.36 14.30 -3.27
CA VAL A 59 1.95 14.08 -1.88
C VAL A 59 0.42 14.14 -1.77
N SER A 60 -0.20 13.24 -1.00
CA SER A 60 -1.62 13.38 -0.63
C SER A 60 -1.82 14.63 0.23
N ASP A 61 -2.88 15.39 -0.05
CA ASP A 61 -3.17 16.68 0.61
C ASP A 61 -3.24 16.55 2.13
N THR A 62 -3.88 15.47 2.63
CA THR A 62 -3.98 15.15 4.06
C THR A 62 -2.62 15.05 4.77
N TYR A 63 -1.56 14.73 4.04
CA TYR A 63 -0.20 14.56 4.58
C TYR A 63 0.76 15.66 4.14
N ALA A 64 0.31 16.63 3.36
CA ALA A 64 1.15 17.64 2.74
C ALA A 64 1.95 18.48 3.75
N THR A 65 1.39 18.69 4.95
CA THR A 65 2.04 19.44 6.04
C THR A 65 2.83 18.55 7.02
N LEU A 66 2.76 17.23 6.86
CA LEU A 66 3.48 16.29 7.72
C LEU A 66 4.94 16.18 7.28
N ALA A 67 5.83 16.20 8.29
CA ALA A 67 7.26 16.02 8.11
C ALA A 67 7.61 14.60 7.68
N GLN A 68 8.68 14.46 6.89
CA GLN A 68 9.13 13.18 6.31
C GLN A 68 9.62 12.17 7.35
N ASP A 69 10.06 12.63 8.53
CA ASP A 69 10.45 11.77 9.66
C ASP A 69 9.22 11.22 10.43
N ARG A 70 8.09 11.93 10.37
CA ARG A 70 6.80 11.46 10.89
C ARG A 70 6.22 10.37 10.00
N ILE A 71 6.09 10.62 8.71
CA ILE A 71 5.65 9.63 7.73
C ILE A 71 6.31 9.92 6.38
N GLU A 72 7.14 8.98 5.92
CA GLU A 72 7.87 9.17 4.67
C GLU A 72 6.91 9.02 3.47
N PHE A 73 6.86 10.02 2.58
CA PHE A 73 6.21 9.87 1.28
C PHE A 73 7.16 9.26 0.26
N VAL A 74 6.75 8.15 -0.36
CA VAL A 74 7.46 7.49 -1.46
C VAL A 74 6.65 7.68 -2.76
N PRO A 75 7.06 8.61 -3.64
CA PRO A 75 6.43 8.80 -4.93
C PRO A 75 6.59 7.58 -5.82
N MET A 76 5.63 7.37 -6.72
CA MET A 76 5.65 6.28 -7.69
C MET A 76 5.54 6.82 -9.12
N LEU A 77 6.48 6.45 -9.98
CA LEU A 77 6.30 6.56 -11.41
C LEU A 77 5.45 5.38 -11.88
N TRP A 78 4.13 5.48 -11.71
CA TRP A 78 3.21 4.36 -11.89
C TRP A 78 3.27 3.72 -13.28
N GLY A 79 3.41 4.55 -14.31
CA GLY A 79 3.46 4.19 -15.73
C GLY A 79 3.64 5.45 -16.57
N GLY A 80 3.37 5.38 -17.87
CA GLY A 80 3.18 6.58 -18.69
C GLY A 80 3.99 6.63 -19.98
N GLY A 81 4.07 7.85 -20.53
CA GLY A 81 4.65 8.11 -21.84
C GLY A 81 6.16 7.86 -21.88
N VAL A 82 6.62 7.14 -22.90
CA VAL A 82 8.04 6.73 -23.02
C VAL A 82 9.01 7.91 -23.18
N ASN A 83 8.52 9.03 -23.70
CA ASN A 83 9.30 10.26 -23.90
C ASN A 83 8.91 11.36 -22.91
N ASP A 84 8.02 11.07 -21.96
CA ASP A 84 7.57 12.02 -20.96
C ASP A 84 8.67 12.23 -19.89
N THR A 85 8.82 13.47 -19.43
CA THR A 85 9.74 13.86 -18.34
C THR A 85 9.01 14.64 -17.24
N ASP A 86 7.68 14.64 -17.27
CA ASP A 86 6.83 15.32 -16.30
C ASP A 86 7.08 14.82 -14.89
N PHE A 87 7.28 13.51 -14.71
CA PHE A 87 7.64 12.95 -13.42
C PHE A 87 8.95 13.54 -12.89
N LEU A 88 10.03 13.53 -13.67
CA LEU A 88 11.30 14.15 -13.27
C LEU A 88 11.15 15.64 -12.96
N ARG A 89 10.43 16.39 -13.80
CA ARG A 89 10.19 17.82 -13.60
C ARG A 89 9.46 18.08 -12.28
N ASN A 90 8.37 17.36 -12.04
CA ASN A 90 7.55 17.51 -10.84
C ASN A 90 8.30 17.07 -9.58
N MET A 91 9.05 15.98 -9.65
CA MET A 91 9.90 15.53 -8.53
C MET A 91 11.01 16.53 -8.24
N THR A 92 11.66 17.08 -9.27
CA THR A 92 12.68 18.13 -9.10
C THR A 92 12.10 19.35 -8.39
N ALA A 93 10.91 19.80 -8.79
CA ALA A 93 10.22 20.91 -8.14
C ALA A 93 9.80 20.61 -6.69
N MET A 94 9.54 19.35 -6.35
CA MET A 94 9.23 18.93 -4.98
C MET A 94 10.48 18.90 -4.08
N ILE A 95 11.61 18.44 -4.60
CA ILE A 95 12.88 18.31 -3.85
C ILE A 95 13.60 19.65 -3.74
N GLU A 96 13.67 20.41 -4.84
CA GLU A 96 14.30 21.73 -4.95
C GLU A 96 13.31 22.74 -5.56
N PRO A 97 12.28 23.17 -4.82
CA PRO A 97 11.35 24.19 -5.31
C PRO A 97 12.08 25.49 -5.60
N ALA A 98 11.65 26.18 -6.67
CA ALA A 98 12.18 27.49 -7.00
C ALA A 98 11.88 28.48 -5.87
N GLU A 99 12.80 29.42 -5.62
CA GLU A 99 12.61 30.47 -4.62
C GLU A 99 11.29 31.21 -4.88
N GLY A 100 10.47 31.34 -3.83
CA GLY A 100 9.17 32.03 -3.92
C GLY A 100 8.04 31.23 -4.57
N SER A 101 8.23 29.97 -4.95
CA SER A 101 7.18 29.14 -5.61
C SER A 101 6.08 28.63 -4.67
N GLY A 102 6.22 28.83 -3.35
CA GLY A 102 5.20 28.48 -2.36
C GLY A 102 5.60 27.33 -1.43
N PRO A 103 5.59 26.06 -1.89
CA PRO A 103 5.86 24.91 -1.03
C PRO A 103 7.34 24.86 -0.62
N SER A 104 7.58 24.43 0.62
CA SER A 104 8.94 24.15 1.10
C SER A 104 9.50 22.89 0.47
N ALA A 105 10.82 22.82 0.33
CA ALA A 105 11.53 21.64 -0.13
C ALA A 105 11.14 20.41 0.70
N ARG A 106 10.81 19.31 0.02
CA ARG A 106 10.47 18.04 0.66
C ARG A 106 11.63 17.07 0.44
N ASN A 107 12.16 16.54 1.54
CA ASN A 107 13.24 15.55 1.51
C ASN A 107 12.73 14.19 1.01
N ILE A 108 12.72 13.99 -0.31
CA ILE A 108 12.36 12.71 -0.93
C ILE A 108 13.61 11.84 -1.01
N THR A 109 13.58 10.69 -0.33
CA THR A 109 14.75 9.79 -0.27
C THR A 109 14.59 8.50 -1.07
N HIS A 110 13.36 8.11 -1.39
CA HIS A 110 13.03 6.92 -2.19
C HIS A 110 11.97 7.26 -3.25
N VAL A 111 12.04 6.59 -4.40
CA VAL A 111 11.00 6.60 -5.43
C VAL A 111 10.77 5.17 -5.92
N MET A 112 9.51 4.79 -6.14
CA MET A 112 9.15 3.52 -6.76
C MET A 112 9.00 3.63 -8.28
N GLY A 113 9.43 2.57 -8.98
CA GLY A 113 9.21 2.39 -10.40
C GLY A 113 7.77 2.03 -10.76
N PHE A 114 7.60 1.46 -11.95
CA PHE A 114 6.31 1.19 -12.56
C PHE A 114 5.48 0.17 -11.79
N ASN A 115 4.15 0.37 -11.80
CA ASN A 115 3.18 -0.53 -11.20
C ASN A 115 2.80 -1.61 -12.21
N LEU A 116 3.15 -2.87 -11.94
CA LEU A 116 2.77 -4.03 -12.75
C LEU A 116 2.88 -3.76 -14.26
N PRO A 117 4.04 -3.31 -14.77
CA PRO A 117 4.18 -2.99 -16.20
C PRO A 117 4.05 -4.23 -17.09
N ASP A 118 4.22 -5.42 -16.53
CA ASP A 118 3.97 -6.71 -17.14
C ASP A 118 2.47 -7.07 -17.22
N GLN A 119 1.59 -6.28 -16.60
CA GLN A 119 0.14 -6.51 -16.57
C GLN A 119 -0.64 -5.44 -17.37
N PRO A 120 -1.77 -5.81 -18.01
CA PRO A 120 -2.71 -4.89 -18.65
C PRO A 120 -3.32 -3.85 -17.69
N PHE A 121 -3.78 -2.73 -18.25
CA PHE A 121 -4.53 -1.70 -17.51
C PHE A 121 -5.80 -2.26 -16.85
N GLU A 122 -6.47 -3.20 -17.48
CA GLU A 122 -7.68 -3.87 -16.96
C GLU A 122 -7.42 -4.66 -15.66
N HIS A 123 -6.16 -5.00 -15.39
CA HIS A 123 -5.73 -5.66 -14.15
C HIS A 123 -5.00 -4.70 -13.20
N GLY A 124 -5.12 -3.39 -13.43
CA GLY A 124 -4.46 -2.35 -12.63
C GLY A 124 -2.98 -2.19 -12.93
N GLY A 125 -2.47 -2.77 -14.02
CA GLY A 125 -1.08 -2.62 -14.45
C GLY A 125 -0.84 -1.45 -15.39
N SER A 126 0.42 -1.03 -15.52
CA SER A 126 0.82 0.07 -16.39
C SER A 126 1.06 -0.33 -17.85
N GLN A 127 0.98 -1.65 -18.16
CA GLN A 127 1.03 -2.22 -19.51
C GLN A 127 2.16 -1.65 -20.39
N MET A 128 3.40 -1.82 -19.95
CA MET A 128 4.57 -1.30 -20.64
C MET A 128 5.45 -2.42 -21.18
N LYS A 129 6.00 -2.26 -22.39
CA LYS A 129 7.04 -3.17 -22.88
C LYS A 129 8.35 -2.91 -22.13
N PRO A 130 9.20 -3.93 -21.88
CA PRO A 130 10.47 -3.75 -21.17
C PRO A 130 11.38 -2.65 -21.77
N ALA A 131 11.48 -2.58 -23.10
CA ALA A 131 12.27 -1.56 -23.79
C ALA A 131 11.72 -0.14 -23.61
N ASP A 132 10.40 -0.01 -23.50
CA ASP A 132 9.71 1.27 -23.36
C ASP A 132 9.84 1.78 -21.91
N ALA A 133 9.64 0.88 -20.94
CA ALA A 133 9.90 1.14 -19.54
C ALA A 133 11.37 1.52 -19.27
N ALA A 134 12.33 0.86 -19.93
CA ALA A 134 13.75 1.21 -19.80
C ALA A 134 14.05 2.64 -20.28
N ARG A 135 13.43 3.09 -21.39
CA ARG A 135 13.56 4.48 -21.86
C ARG A 135 12.94 5.47 -20.88
N ALA A 136 11.75 5.18 -20.37
CA ALA A 136 11.10 6.03 -19.35
C ALA A 136 11.93 6.09 -18.05
N TRP A 137 12.50 4.96 -17.61
CA TRP A 137 13.35 4.85 -16.42
C TRP A 137 14.61 5.72 -16.54
N VAL A 138 15.37 5.58 -17.63
CA VAL A 138 16.60 6.36 -17.85
C VAL A 138 16.31 7.86 -17.95
N ARG A 139 15.14 8.24 -18.49
CA ARG A 139 14.74 9.65 -18.59
C ARG A 139 14.26 10.24 -17.27
N ASN A 140 13.54 9.48 -16.45
CA ASN A 140 12.86 10.03 -15.27
C ASN A 140 13.53 9.71 -13.93
N LEU A 141 14.07 8.51 -13.78
CA LEU A 141 14.50 8.01 -12.47
C LEU A 141 16.02 8.07 -12.30
N VAL A 142 16.80 7.77 -13.35
CA VAL A 142 18.27 7.89 -13.31
C VAL A 142 18.72 9.32 -12.92
N PRO A 143 18.15 10.42 -13.47
CA PRO A 143 18.56 11.75 -13.07
C PRO A 143 18.23 12.09 -11.62
N LEU A 144 17.17 11.50 -11.04
CA LEU A 144 16.85 11.69 -9.62
C LEU A 144 17.92 11.05 -8.73
N ARG A 145 18.40 9.85 -9.07
CA ARG A 145 19.56 9.26 -8.39
C ARG A 145 20.79 10.14 -8.56
N GLU A 146 21.16 10.46 -9.81
CA GLU A 146 22.44 11.13 -10.10
C GLU A 146 22.52 12.53 -9.51
N LYS A 147 21.40 13.28 -9.51
CA LYS A 147 21.37 14.65 -9.00
C LYS A 147 21.11 14.74 -7.49
N PHE A 148 20.22 13.89 -6.96
CA PHE A 148 19.70 14.04 -5.59
C PHE A 148 20.03 12.87 -4.66
N GLY A 149 20.64 11.79 -5.16
CA GLY A 149 20.88 10.59 -4.36
C GLY A 149 19.59 9.84 -3.99
N VAL A 150 18.50 10.07 -4.72
CA VAL A 150 17.23 9.36 -4.51
C VAL A 150 17.42 7.87 -4.80
N LYS A 151 16.98 7.02 -3.88
CA LYS A 151 17.00 5.57 -4.03
C LYS A 151 15.86 5.09 -4.92
N LEU A 152 16.15 4.21 -5.86
CA LEU A 152 15.19 3.77 -6.87
C LEU A 152 14.70 2.35 -6.59
N GLY A 153 13.38 2.19 -6.50
CA GLY A 153 12.70 0.92 -6.45
C GLY A 153 12.52 0.35 -7.84
N LEU A 154 12.90 -0.91 -8.01
CA LEU A 154 12.70 -1.64 -9.26
C LEU A 154 11.20 -1.67 -9.65
N PRO A 155 10.82 -1.83 -10.94
CA PRO A 155 9.42 -1.98 -11.30
C PRO A 155 8.76 -3.17 -10.58
N VAL A 156 7.52 -2.98 -10.12
CA VAL A 156 6.73 -4.02 -9.45
C VAL A 156 6.27 -5.02 -10.51
N VAL A 157 6.78 -6.25 -10.51
CA VAL A 157 6.45 -7.27 -11.53
C VAL A 157 5.94 -8.57 -10.91
N GLY A 158 5.25 -9.39 -11.71
CA GLY A 158 4.83 -10.73 -11.31
C GLY A 158 6.02 -11.67 -11.05
N ASP A 159 6.95 -11.76 -12.01
CA ASP A 159 8.07 -12.69 -11.96
C ASP A 159 9.41 -11.99 -11.63
N PRO A 160 10.20 -12.52 -10.67
CA PRO A 160 11.43 -11.87 -10.24
C PRO A 160 12.60 -12.00 -11.21
N ARG A 161 12.60 -13.01 -12.11
CA ARG A 161 13.62 -13.26 -13.16
C ARG A 161 13.02 -14.04 -14.33
N GLY A 162 13.72 -14.10 -15.45
CA GLY A 162 13.38 -14.87 -16.66
C GLY A 162 12.26 -14.26 -17.51
N GLY A 163 11.35 -13.49 -16.90
CA GLY A 163 10.27 -12.78 -17.56
C GLY A 163 10.62 -11.32 -17.89
N TRP A 164 9.65 -10.42 -17.68
CA TRP A 164 9.69 -9.01 -18.07
C TRP A 164 10.91 -8.22 -17.56
N ILE A 165 11.40 -8.55 -16.36
CA ILE A 165 12.42 -7.75 -15.66
C ILE A 165 13.81 -7.83 -16.28
N ASP A 166 14.22 -8.99 -16.79
CA ASP A 166 15.54 -9.19 -17.36
C ASP A 166 15.76 -8.41 -18.68
N PRO A 167 14.84 -8.43 -19.67
CA PRO A 167 14.95 -7.56 -20.83
C PRO A 167 14.82 -6.08 -20.45
N PHE A 168 14.09 -5.72 -19.38
CA PHE A 168 14.05 -4.33 -18.90
C PHE A 168 15.43 -3.88 -18.41
N LEU A 169 16.06 -4.65 -17.52
CA LEU A 169 17.40 -4.35 -16.99
C LEU A 169 18.44 -4.28 -18.12
N LYS A 170 18.40 -5.23 -19.06
CA LYS A 170 19.29 -5.24 -20.23
C LYS A 170 19.13 -3.98 -21.09
N ASN A 171 17.90 -3.60 -21.41
CA ASN A 171 17.63 -2.40 -22.21
C ASN A 171 18.03 -1.13 -21.45
N CYS A 172 17.81 -1.08 -20.15
CA CYS A 172 18.20 0.03 -19.30
C CYS A 172 19.72 0.22 -19.27
N SER A 173 20.51 -0.85 -19.07
CA SER A 173 21.97 -0.77 -19.11
C SER A 173 22.49 -0.27 -20.47
N ALA A 174 21.91 -0.76 -21.57
CA ALA A 174 22.28 -0.33 -22.92
C ALA A 174 21.96 1.17 -23.19
N LEU A 175 20.93 1.72 -22.54
CA LEU A 175 20.57 3.13 -22.64
C LEU A 175 21.37 4.02 -21.68
N ASN A 176 21.87 3.46 -20.57
CA ASN A 176 22.56 4.19 -19.51
C ASN A 176 24.09 4.29 -19.73
N LYS A 177 24.51 4.55 -20.99
CA LYS A 177 25.94 4.67 -21.38
C LYS A 177 26.79 3.48 -20.90
N ASP A 178 26.27 2.27 -21.05
CA ASP A 178 26.91 1.02 -20.63
C ASP A 178 27.19 0.90 -19.12
N LYS A 179 26.59 1.75 -18.28
CA LYS A 179 26.49 1.50 -16.83
C LYS A 179 25.36 0.50 -16.56
N ASP A 180 25.52 -0.31 -15.54
CA ASP A 180 24.44 -1.19 -15.09
C ASP A 180 23.17 -0.40 -14.74
N CYS A 181 22.01 -1.01 -14.97
CA CYS A 181 20.75 -0.46 -14.51
C CYS A 181 20.68 -0.56 -12.99
N GLU A 182 21.00 0.54 -12.30
CA GLU A 182 21.06 0.58 -10.85
C GLU A 182 19.67 0.70 -10.20
N PHE A 183 19.44 -0.06 -9.13
CA PHE A 183 18.26 -0.03 -8.25
C PHE A 183 18.69 -0.33 -6.81
N ASP A 184 17.93 0.15 -5.84
CA ASP A 184 18.29 0.10 -4.40
C ASP A 184 17.40 -0.84 -3.60
N PHE A 185 16.19 -1.12 -4.08
CA PHE A 185 15.23 -2.01 -3.44
C PHE A 185 14.29 -2.64 -4.48
N VAL A 186 13.66 -3.75 -4.11
CA VAL A 186 12.77 -4.49 -5.01
C VAL A 186 11.36 -4.56 -4.43
N PRO A 187 10.43 -3.74 -4.94
CA PRO A 187 9.02 -3.81 -4.57
C PRO A 187 8.27 -4.90 -5.34
N PHE A 188 7.35 -5.61 -4.69
CA PHE A 188 6.48 -6.60 -5.33
C PHE A 188 5.16 -6.78 -4.59
N HIS A 189 4.18 -7.37 -5.27
CA HIS A 189 2.87 -7.72 -4.72
C HIS A 189 2.83 -9.20 -4.28
N ALA A 190 2.05 -9.50 -3.25
CA ALA A 190 1.88 -10.83 -2.68
C ALA A 190 0.43 -11.05 -2.19
N LEU A 191 -0.53 -10.93 -3.10
CA LEU A 191 -1.92 -11.30 -2.86
C LEU A 191 -2.12 -12.81 -2.99
N GLY A 192 -2.77 -13.43 -2.00
CA GLY A 192 -3.07 -14.86 -1.95
C GLY A 192 -2.88 -15.46 -0.56
N HIS A 193 -2.99 -16.79 -0.46
CA HIS A 193 -2.83 -17.49 0.82
C HIS A 193 -1.41 -17.36 1.40
N PHE A 194 -1.22 -17.70 2.68
CA PHE A 194 0.05 -17.45 3.38
C PHE A 194 1.29 -18.13 2.75
N GLY A 195 1.07 -19.24 2.03
CA GLY A 195 2.12 -19.89 1.23
C GLY A 195 2.62 -18.98 0.12
N VAL A 196 1.72 -18.32 -0.62
CA VAL A 196 2.08 -17.36 -1.69
C VAL A 196 2.97 -16.24 -1.15
N LEU A 197 2.66 -15.68 0.03
CA LEU A 197 3.49 -14.64 0.62
C LEU A 197 4.92 -15.13 0.89
N LYS A 198 5.07 -16.31 1.49
CA LYS A 198 6.38 -16.90 1.78
C LYS A 198 7.15 -17.22 0.50
N ASP A 199 6.47 -17.81 -0.48
CA ASP A 199 7.07 -18.21 -1.75
C ASP A 199 7.51 -16.99 -2.56
N ARG A 200 6.72 -15.91 -2.57
CA ARG A 200 7.07 -14.62 -3.18
C ARG A 200 8.31 -14.03 -2.51
N VAL A 201 8.33 -13.89 -1.18
CA VAL A 201 9.50 -13.36 -0.45
C VAL A 201 10.75 -14.20 -0.73
N GLY A 202 10.64 -15.53 -0.69
CA GLY A 202 11.76 -16.43 -0.98
C GLY A 202 12.27 -16.32 -2.42
N SER A 203 11.37 -16.23 -3.40
CA SER A 203 11.71 -16.13 -4.81
C SER A 203 12.40 -14.81 -5.14
N PHE A 204 11.88 -13.69 -4.63
CA PHE A 204 12.50 -12.37 -4.83
C PHE A 204 13.82 -12.24 -4.05
N SER A 205 13.92 -12.77 -2.83
CA SER A 205 15.19 -12.78 -2.07
C SER A 205 16.28 -13.55 -2.82
N SER A 206 15.93 -14.71 -3.39
CA SER A 206 16.86 -15.52 -4.18
C SER A 206 17.29 -14.85 -5.48
N ALA A 207 16.37 -14.14 -6.14
CA ALA A 207 16.62 -13.44 -7.41
C ALA A 207 17.45 -12.14 -7.26
N PHE A 208 17.41 -11.53 -6.08
CA PHE A 208 18.04 -10.23 -5.77
C PHE A 208 18.80 -10.31 -4.43
N PRO A 209 19.84 -11.15 -4.33
CA PRO A 209 20.50 -11.42 -3.07
C PRO A 209 21.12 -10.15 -2.46
N GLY A 210 20.79 -9.88 -1.20
CA GLY A 210 21.29 -8.73 -0.45
C GLY A 210 20.60 -7.40 -0.77
N VAL A 211 19.62 -7.39 -1.69
CA VAL A 211 18.82 -6.20 -2.01
C VAL A 211 17.58 -6.17 -1.11
N PRO A 212 17.31 -5.06 -0.39
CA PRO A 212 16.11 -4.92 0.43
C PRO A 212 14.81 -5.16 -0.33
N LEU A 213 13.93 -5.99 0.23
CA LEU A 213 12.63 -6.32 -0.35
C LEU A 213 11.51 -5.45 0.25
N TRP A 214 10.62 -4.96 -0.61
CA TRP A 214 9.44 -4.18 -0.21
C TRP A 214 8.16 -4.91 -0.65
N VAL A 215 7.37 -5.41 0.30
CA VAL A 215 6.09 -6.06 0.00
C VAL A 215 4.99 -4.99 -0.05
N VAL A 216 4.89 -4.29 -1.17
CA VAL A 216 4.11 -3.04 -1.26
C VAL A 216 2.60 -3.26 -1.30
N GLU A 217 2.15 -4.46 -1.71
CA GLU A 217 0.76 -4.89 -1.54
C GLU A 217 0.73 -6.36 -1.13
N TYR A 218 0.16 -6.66 0.04
CA TYR A 218 -0.11 -8.04 0.44
C TYR A 218 -1.46 -8.16 1.15
N GLY A 219 -1.94 -9.41 1.18
CA GLY A 219 -3.22 -9.78 1.76
C GLY A 219 -3.76 -11.06 1.15
N TYR A 220 -4.89 -11.54 1.65
CA TYR A 220 -5.54 -12.73 1.12
C TYR A 220 -6.95 -12.37 0.62
N ASN A 221 -7.02 -12.10 -0.68
CA ASN A 221 -8.20 -11.55 -1.33
C ASN A 221 -9.38 -12.52 -1.32
N ASP A 222 -10.59 -11.94 -1.25
CA ASP A 222 -11.87 -12.63 -1.41
C ASP A 222 -12.10 -13.79 -0.42
N GLN A 223 -11.49 -13.69 0.76
CA GLN A 223 -11.68 -14.66 1.84
C GLN A 223 -12.75 -14.24 2.85
N ASN A 224 -13.26 -15.22 3.59
CA ASN A 224 -14.12 -14.98 4.75
C ASN A 224 -13.34 -14.32 5.89
N LEU A 225 -14.06 -13.66 6.81
CA LEU A 225 -13.47 -12.87 7.90
C LEU A 225 -12.45 -13.66 8.75
N SER A 226 -12.79 -14.87 9.20
CA SER A 226 -11.89 -15.70 10.02
C SER A 226 -10.58 -15.98 9.30
N THR A 227 -10.67 -16.39 8.03
CA THR A 227 -9.50 -16.68 7.20
C THR A 227 -8.63 -15.45 6.99
N THR A 228 -9.24 -14.27 6.75
CA THR A 228 -8.48 -13.02 6.57
C THR A 228 -7.79 -12.58 7.86
N GLN A 229 -8.47 -12.68 9.02
CA GLN A 229 -7.90 -12.33 10.32
C GLN A 229 -6.76 -13.28 10.73
N GLU A 230 -6.93 -14.59 10.51
CA GLU A 230 -5.88 -15.59 10.73
C GLU A 230 -4.66 -15.34 9.84
N TYR A 231 -4.87 -15.03 8.56
CA TYR A 231 -3.81 -14.65 7.63
C TYR A 231 -3.10 -13.37 8.09
N PHE A 232 -3.84 -12.34 8.49
CA PHE A 232 -3.28 -11.06 8.93
C PHE A 232 -2.28 -11.26 10.08
N ASN A 233 -2.66 -12.01 11.12
CA ASN A 233 -1.81 -12.26 12.27
C ASN A 233 -0.53 -13.04 11.90
N GLN A 234 -0.66 -14.09 11.07
CA GLN A 234 0.48 -14.89 10.63
C GLN A 234 1.44 -14.11 9.72
N SER A 235 0.89 -13.35 8.78
CA SER A 235 1.67 -12.57 7.81
C SER A 235 2.40 -11.40 8.47
N LEU A 236 1.79 -10.71 9.43
CA LEU A 236 2.41 -9.60 10.14
C LEU A 236 3.66 -10.06 10.91
N SER A 237 3.55 -11.15 11.69
CA SER A 237 4.72 -11.72 12.39
C SER A 237 5.82 -12.13 11.42
N PHE A 238 5.45 -12.82 10.33
CA PHE A 238 6.42 -13.24 9.31
C PHE A 238 7.18 -12.07 8.69
N LEU A 239 6.50 -10.98 8.32
CA LEU A 239 7.13 -9.83 7.67
C LEU A 239 8.00 -9.00 8.63
N GLU A 240 7.59 -8.86 9.89
CA GLU A 240 8.39 -8.18 10.92
C GLU A 240 9.67 -8.98 11.22
N ASP A 241 9.59 -10.31 11.33
CA ASP A 241 10.73 -11.19 11.63
C ASP A 241 11.65 -11.46 10.43
N ASN A 242 11.18 -11.28 9.20
CA ASN A 242 11.96 -11.57 8.00
C ASN A 242 13.02 -10.48 7.75
N LYS A 243 14.31 -10.86 7.76
CA LYS A 243 15.46 -9.95 7.60
C LYS A 243 15.63 -9.37 6.18
N ASP A 244 15.11 -10.05 5.15
CA ASP A 244 15.22 -9.60 3.77
C ASP A 244 14.13 -8.57 3.44
N VAL A 245 13.01 -8.62 4.17
CA VAL A 245 11.90 -7.66 4.07
C VAL A 245 12.24 -6.39 4.85
N ALA A 246 12.44 -5.29 4.13
CA ALA A 246 12.71 -3.98 4.70
C ALA A 246 11.45 -3.14 4.86
N ARG A 247 10.43 -3.35 4.03
CA ARG A 247 9.16 -2.61 4.10
C ARG A 247 7.99 -3.47 3.65
N TYR A 248 6.79 -3.20 4.17
CA TYR A 248 5.57 -3.85 3.73
C TYR A 248 4.34 -2.95 3.91
N SER A 249 3.28 -3.19 3.14
CA SER A 249 1.98 -2.52 3.29
C SER A 249 0.81 -3.45 3.03
N TRP A 250 -0.09 -3.56 4.01
CA TRP A 250 -1.35 -4.28 3.86
C TRP A 250 -2.22 -3.54 2.84
N PHE A 251 -2.73 -4.25 1.83
CA PHE A 251 -3.58 -3.64 0.81
C PHE A 251 -5.03 -3.58 1.30
N GLY A 252 -5.39 -2.50 1.99
CA GLY A 252 -6.70 -2.37 2.61
C GLY A 252 -7.09 -0.99 3.10
N SER A 253 -6.38 0.09 2.74
CA SER A 253 -6.61 1.44 3.29
C SER A 253 -7.85 2.14 2.68
N PHE A 254 -8.96 1.44 2.61
CA PHE A 254 -10.20 1.89 2.00
C PHE A 254 -11.39 1.32 2.78
N ARG A 255 -12.57 1.87 2.53
CA ARG A 255 -13.84 1.28 3.00
C ARG A 255 -14.13 -0.03 2.27
N SER A 256 -14.69 -0.97 3.00
CA SER A 256 -15.10 -2.28 2.48
C SER A 256 -16.04 -2.22 1.27
N THR A 257 -16.86 -1.16 1.16
CA THR A 257 -17.83 -0.97 0.08
C THR A 257 -17.18 -0.71 -1.28
N VAL A 258 -15.93 -0.24 -1.31
CA VAL A 258 -15.16 0.03 -2.54
C VAL A 258 -14.01 -0.97 -2.75
N SER A 259 -13.90 -1.99 -1.90
CA SER A 259 -12.84 -2.99 -2.00
C SER A 259 -12.95 -3.81 -3.29
N ASN A 260 -11.83 -3.94 -4.00
CA ASN A 260 -11.66 -4.83 -5.14
C ASN A 260 -10.95 -6.16 -4.77
N VAL A 261 -10.66 -6.38 -3.48
CA VAL A 261 -9.97 -7.57 -2.95
C VAL A 261 -10.83 -8.30 -1.90
N GLY A 262 -12.13 -8.08 -1.95
CA GLY A 262 -13.09 -8.57 -0.97
C GLY A 262 -13.22 -7.64 0.26
N PRO A 263 -14.40 -7.58 0.88
CA PRO A 263 -14.68 -6.62 1.94
C PRO A 263 -13.85 -6.86 3.20
N ASN A 264 -13.55 -8.13 3.52
CA ASN A 264 -12.90 -8.50 4.78
C ASN A 264 -11.42 -8.09 4.88
N MET A 265 -10.80 -7.64 3.79
CA MET A 265 -9.45 -7.06 3.81
C MET A 265 -9.45 -5.56 4.12
N ALA A 266 -10.58 -4.89 3.98
CA ALA A 266 -10.67 -3.45 4.20
C ALA A 266 -10.38 -3.10 5.66
N MET A 267 -9.59 -2.04 5.84
CA MET A 267 -9.25 -1.50 7.15
C MET A 267 -10.36 -0.60 7.69
N LEU A 268 -11.27 -0.13 6.83
CA LEU A 268 -12.46 0.61 7.23
C LEU A 268 -13.74 -0.18 6.87
N ASP A 269 -14.70 -0.13 7.76
CA ASP A 269 -16.06 -0.59 7.53
C ASP A 269 -16.80 0.36 6.56
N PRO A 270 -18.07 0.09 6.19
CA PRO A 270 -18.83 0.94 5.27
C PRO A 270 -18.99 2.39 5.73
N TRP A 271 -18.84 2.65 7.03
CA TRP A 271 -19.09 3.94 7.66
C TRP A 271 -17.78 4.69 7.99
N GLY A 272 -16.62 4.14 7.63
CA GLY A 272 -15.32 4.77 7.88
C GLY A 272 -14.75 4.47 9.27
N ASN A 273 -15.33 3.56 10.05
CA ASN A 273 -14.72 3.11 11.30
C ASN A 273 -13.71 1.99 11.04
N LEU A 274 -12.69 1.91 11.89
CA LEU A 274 -11.69 0.84 11.79
C LEU A 274 -12.34 -0.54 11.99
N THR A 275 -12.08 -1.45 11.06
CA THR A 275 -12.29 -2.89 11.26
C THR A 275 -11.26 -3.42 12.27
N ASP A 276 -11.41 -4.68 12.70
CA ASP A 276 -10.41 -5.36 13.51
C ASP A 276 -9.01 -5.29 12.87
N ILE A 277 -8.91 -5.62 11.57
CA ILE A 277 -7.64 -5.56 10.81
C ILE A 277 -7.10 -4.13 10.76
N GLY A 278 -7.95 -3.15 10.49
CA GLY A 278 -7.54 -1.75 10.46
C GLY A 278 -6.95 -1.29 11.79
N SER A 279 -7.64 -1.62 12.88
CA SER A 279 -7.18 -1.29 14.23
C SER A 279 -5.89 -2.02 14.59
N TRP A 280 -5.81 -3.34 14.36
CA TRP A 280 -4.59 -4.12 14.64
C TRP A 280 -3.37 -3.60 13.85
N TYR A 281 -3.56 -3.23 12.59
CA TYR A 281 -2.49 -2.67 11.76
C TYR A 281 -1.97 -1.34 12.30
N LEU A 282 -2.87 -0.53 12.89
CA LEU A 282 -2.54 0.70 13.61
C LEU A 282 -2.12 0.47 15.07
N GLY A 283 -1.94 -0.79 15.51
CA GLY A 283 -1.49 -1.13 16.86
C GLY A 283 -2.57 -1.04 17.94
N GLY A 284 -3.84 -0.96 17.55
CA GLY A 284 -5.00 -0.96 18.44
C GLY A 284 -5.54 -2.37 18.75
N ASN A 285 -6.57 -2.41 19.60
CA ASN A 285 -7.31 -3.63 19.93
C ASN A 285 -8.40 -3.92 18.88
N ALA A 286 -8.97 -5.14 18.91
CA ALA A 286 -10.14 -5.46 18.11
C ALA A 286 -11.27 -4.45 18.38
N THR A 287 -11.93 -4.01 17.32
CA THR A 287 -13.03 -3.03 17.37
C THR A 287 -14.39 -3.71 17.38
N GLY A 288 -14.48 -4.92 16.83
CA GLY A 288 -15.75 -5.62 16.61
C GLY A 288 -16.57 -5.07 15.43
N ASN A 289 -16.03 -4.08 14.68
CA ASN A 289 -16.71 -3.52 13.52
C ASN A 289 -16.60 -4.49 12.33
N ALA A 290 -17.74 -4.93 11.81
CA ALA A 290 -17.80 -5.83 10.67
C ALA A 290 -17.50 -5.07 9.36
N ALA A 291 -16.64 -5.63 8.51
CA ALA A 291 -16.38 -5.06 7.19
C ALA A 291 -17.65 -4.97 6.33
N MET A 292 -18.61 -5.88 6.49
CA MET A 292 -19.97 -5.70 5.97
C MET A 292 -20.95 -6.21 7.03
N PRO A 293 -21.95 -5.44 7.46
CA PRO A 293 -23.06 -5.99 8.24
C PRO A 293 -23.84 -6.96 7.35
N ASN A 294 -23.87 -8.25 7.71
CA ASN A 294 -24.68 -9.35 7.14
C ASN A 294 -25.44 -9.04 5.83
N ASP A 295 -24.96 -9.51 4.67
CA ASP A 295 -25.64 -9.57 3.35
C ASP A 295 -26.45 -8.33 2.90
N THR A 296 -26.30 -7.19 3.56
CA THR A 296 -27.07 -6.00 3.22
C THR A 296 -26.44 -5.36 1.98
N PRO A 297 -27.24 -5.08 0.93
CA PRO A 297 -26.74 -4.49 -0.30
C PRO A 297 -26.01 -3.18 -0.04
N ARG A 298 -25.07 -2.85 -0.92
CA ARG A 298 -24.34 -1.56 -1.00
C ARG A 298 -25.32 -0.38 -1.07
N THR A 299 -25.87 0.07 0.06
CA THR A 299 -26.62 1.31 0.10
C THR A 299 -25.77 2.32 0.86
N ASN A 300 -25.30 3.34 0.14
CA ASN A 300 -24.64 4.52 0.69
C ASN A 300 -25.60 5.39 1.54
N ALA A 301 -26.67 4.80 2.09
CA ALA A 301 -27.73 5.51 2.78
C ALA A 301 -27.50 5.43 4.29
N CYS A 302 -27.14 6.55 4.89
CA CYS A 302 -27.07 6.69 6.33
C CYS A 302 -28.44 6.45 6.97
N SER A 303 -28.46 5.86 8.16
CA SER A 303 -29.67 5.56 8.91
C SER A 303 -29.61 6.18 10.31
N ALA A 304 -30.76 6.21 11.00
CA ALA A 304 -30.82 6.67 12.39
C ALA A 304 -29.99 5.78 13.35
N GLU A 305 -29.75 4.52 12.97
CA GLU A 305 -28.92 3.57 13.70
C GLU A 305 -27.43 3.71 13.35
N HIS A 306 -27.12 4.26 12.17
CA HIS A 306 -25.76 4.46 11.65
C HIS A 306 -25.64 5.85 10.98
N PRO A 307 -25.53 6.93 11.79
CA PRO A 307 -25.46 8.29 11.27
C PRO A 307 -24.16 8.51 10.49
N CYS A 308 -24.25 9.24 9.38
CA CYS A 308 -23.10 9.82 8.70
C CYS A 308 -22.37 10.75 9.67
N THR A 309 -21.31 10.30 10.35
CA THR A 309 -20.48 11.19 11.15
C THR A 309 -19.43 11.84 10.26
N GLY A 310 -19.85 12.86 9.52
CA GLY A 310 -19.01 13.73 8.70
C GLY A 310 -19.86 14.97 8.35
N GLY A 311 -19.63 16.07 9.07
CA GLY A 311 -20.53 17.22 9.10
C GLY A 311 -20.62 18.00 7.79
N GLY A 312 -21.83 18.42 7.43
CA GLY A 312 -22.11 19.40 6.37
C GLY A 312 -23.33 19.02 5.55
N GLU A 313 -24.37 19.83 5.63
CA GLU A 313 -25.68 19.60 5.04
C GLU A 313 -25.65 19.42 3.50
N ASN A 314 -26.53 18.54 3.01
CA ASN A 314 -27.01 18.36 1.63
C ASN A 314 -26.21 17.41 0.70
N ALA A 315 -26.71 16.18 0.55
CA ALA A 315 -26.63 15.45 -0.71
C ALA A 315 -27.77 14.43 -0.83
N GLU A 316 -28.86 14.82 -1.51
CA GLU A 316 -29.65 13.85 -2.26
C GLU A 316 -28.73 13.25 -3.34
N VAL A 317 -28.59 11.93 -3.37
CA VAL A 317 -27.92 11.24 -4.48
C VAL A 317 -28.95 10.36 -5.19
N SER A 318 -29.27 10.77 -6.41
CA SER A 318 -30.06 10.02 -7.37
C SER A 318 -29.27 8.82 -7.91
N VAL A 319 -29.86 7.64 -7.80
CA VAL A 319 -29.30 6.39 -8.33
C VAL A 319 -29.76 6.25 -9.79
N SER A 320 -28.84 6.34 -10.75
CA SER A 320 -29.10 5.82 -12.09
C SER A 320 -28.69 4.34 -12.13
N ALA A 321 -29.71 3.48 -12.20
CA ALA A 321 -29.55 2.06 -12.44
C ALA A 321 -29.06 1.83 -13.88
N GLY A 322 -28.05 0.99 -14.05
CA GLY A 322 -27.64 0.52 -15.37
C GLY A 322 -26.57 -0.57 -15.31
N GLY A 323 -27.00 -1.82 -15.51
CA GLY A 323 -26.11 -2.89 -15.96
C GLY A 323 -25.87 -4.03 -14.98
N LEU A 324 -26.90 -4.84 -14.70
CA LEU A 324 -26.75 -6.21 -14.23
C LEU A 324 -25.99 -7.04 -15.29
N GLY A 325 -24.87 -7.63 -14.89
CA GLY A 325 -24.14 -8.64 -15.66
C GLY A 325 -23.66 -9.75 -14.72
N LEU A 326 -24.56 -10.67 -14.39
CA LEU A 326 -24.24 -11.98 -13.82
C LEU A 326 -23.31 -12.73 -14.77
N TRP A 327 -22.20 -13.31 -14.28
CA TRP A 327 -21.77 -14.67 -14.64
C TRP A 327 -20.91 -15.25 -13.52
N ALA A 328 -21.36 -16.39 -13.00
CA ALA A 328 -20.66 -17.24 -12.06
C ALA A 328 -19.76 -18.24 -12.80
N GLY A 329 -18.62 -18.57 -12.18
CA GLY A 329 -18.04 -19.92 -12.23
C GLY A 329 -17.11 -20.27 -13.39
N ALA A 330 -15.81 -20.34 -13.08
CA ALA A 330 -14.89 -21.46 -13.37
C ALA A 330 -13.56 -21.08 -12.68
N GLY A 331 -13.02 -21.84 -11.72
CA GLY A 331 -12.80 -23.28 -11.79
C GLY A 331 -11.36 -23.49 -12.25
N ALA A 332 -10.50 -23.90 -11.32
CA ALA A 332 -9.09 -24.19 -11.51
C ALA A 332 -8.80 -25.06 -12.75
N ALA A 333 -7.72 -24.75 -13.47
CA ALA A 333 -7.01 -25.72 -14.28
C ALA A 333 -5.53 -25.34 -14.39
N LEU A 334 -4.67 -26.12 -13.71
CA LEU A 334 -3.34 -26.45 -14.19
C LEU A 334 -3.41 -26.88 -15.66
N LEU A 335 -2.38 -26.57 -16.47
CA LEU A 335 -1.67 -27.64 -17.19
C LEU A 335 -0.30 -27.18 -17.74
N PHE A 336 0.60 -28.17 -17.70
CA PHE A 336 1.97 -28.27 -18.16
C PHE A 336 2.20 -28.12 -19.68
N LEU A 337 3.48 -27.88 -20.02
CA LEU A 337 4.23 -28.26 -21.25
C LEU A 337 3.92 -27.49 -22.55
N LEU A 338 4.80 -26.56 -22.91
CA LEU A 338 5.96 -26.81 -23.79
C LEU A 338 7.01 -25.71 -23.63
#